data_AF-A0A382FXD8-F1
#
_entry.id   AF-A0A382FXD8-F1
#
_cell.length_a   1.000
_cell.length_b   1.000
_cell.length_c   1.000
_cell.angle_alpha   90.00
_cell.angle_beta   90.00
_cell.angle_gamma   90.00
#
_symmetry.space_group_name_H-M   'P 1'
#
loop_
_entity.id
_entity.type
_entity.pdbx_description
1 polymer ?
#
loop_
_entity_poly.entity_id
_entity_poly.type
_entity_poly.pdbx_seq_one_letter_code
_entity_poly.pdbx_strand_id
1 'polypeptide(L)'
;NTGECISATALATSKDLDAWEWQGVVLRPEGNGWDKYCRRINSVLPLDGKYFAFYDGSSGHHENYEERTGLAVSDDLRNWETLTPDGPCVVSPHASGSLRYIDAQRVGDEIISIHELTRACGAHEMRLSRFPAEGFSLA
;
A
#
# COMPACT_ATOMS: atom_id res chain seq x y z
N ASN A 1 -10.60 -4.26 -15.17
CA ASN A 1 -9.51 -5.20 -15.49
C ASN A 1 -10.12 -6.58 -15.76
N THR A 2 -9.59 -7.34 -16.73
CA THR A 2 -10.15 -8.63 -17.19
C THR A 2 -9.65 -9.84 -16.40
N GLY A 3 -8.64 -9.68 -15.52
CA GLY A 3 -8.03 -10.78 -14.79
C GLY A 3 -6.88 -11.48 -15.52
N GLU A 4 -6.55 -11.03 -16.73
CA GLU A 4 -5.51 -11.61 -17.59
C GLU A 4 -4.08 -11.20 -17.19
N CYS A 5 -3.94 -10.24 -16.27
CA CYS A 5 -2.65 -9.77 -15.75
C CYS A 5 -2.72 -9.56 -14.24
N ILE A 6 -1.63 -9.85 -13.54
CA ILE A 6 -1.43 -9.49 -12.14
C ILE A 6 -1.02 -8.02 -12.03
N SER A 7 -1.44 -7.35 -10.97
CA SER A 7 -1.06 -5.96 -10.67
C SER A 7 0.13 -5.98 -9.70
N ALA A 8 1.33 -5.69 -10.22
CA ALA A 8 2.57 -5.71 -9.44
C ALA A 8 3.20 -4.32 -9.36
N THR A 9 4.01 -4.09 -8.34
CA THR A 9 4.80 -2.86 -8.19
C THR A 9 6.19 -3.05 -8.75
N ALA A 10 6.66 -2.04 -9.48
CA ALA A 10 8.01 -1.99 -10.01
C ALA A 10 8.70 -0.68 -9.67
N LEU A 11 10.02 -0.69 -9.81
CA LEU A 11 10.88 0.46 -9.52
C LEU A 11 11.48 1.00 -10.83
N ALA A 12 11.54 2.31 -10.92
CA ALA A 12 12.39 3.03 -11.87
C ALA A 12 13.12 4.13 -11.11
N THR A 13 14.33 4.48 -11.56
CA THR A 13 15.12 5.55 -10.95
C THR A 13 15.46 6.60 -11.99
N SER A 14 15.49 7.86 -11.58
CA SER A 14 15.89 8.99 -12.42
C SER A 14 16.77 9.95 -11.64
N LYS A 15 17.65 10.66 -12.35
CA LYS A 15 18.47 11.76 -11.80
C LYS A 15 17.96 13.13 -12.22
N ASP A 16 17.05 13.20 -13.20
CA ASP A 16 16.57 14.44 -13.83
C ASP A 16 15.04 14.53 -13.91
N LEU A 17 14.31 13.49 -13.47
CA LEU A 17 12.85 13.35 -13.53
C LEU A 17 12.27 13.17 -14.95
N ASP A 18 13.10 13.22 -15.99
CA ASP A 18 12.70 13.08 -17.40
C ASP A 18 13.11 11.71 -17.96
N ALA A 19 14.37 11.30 -17.73
CA ALA A 19 14.90 10.01 -18.15
C ALA A 19 14.84 9.01 -17.00
N TRP A 20 14.13 7.90 -17.21
CA TRP A 20 13.91 6.88 -16.19
C TRP A 20 14.56 5.55 -16.58
N GLU A 21 15.38 5.03 -15.67
CA GLU A 21 15.98 3.70 -15.78
C GLU A 21 15.11 2.67 -15.07
N TRP A 22 14.53 1.76 -15.84
CA TRP A 22 13.74 0.66 -15.30
C TRP A 22 14.59 -0.30 -14.47
N GLN A 23 14.17 -0.59 -13.24
CA GLN A 23 14.88 -1.48 -12.31
C GLN A 23 14.20 -2.85 -12.13
N GLY A 24 13.00 -3.04 -12.67
CA GLY A 24 12.25 -4.29 -12.55
C GLY A 24 11.11 -4.25 -11.53
N VAL A 25 10.35 -5.34 -11.47
CA VAL A 25 9.30 -5.58 -10.48
C VAL A 25 9.93 -5.82 -9.12
N VAL A 26 9.49 -5.09 -8.09
CA VAL A 26 10.05 -5.12 -6.72
C VAL A 26 9.08 -5.66 -5.69
N LEU A 27 7.78 -5.65 -5.97
CA LEU A 27 6.77 -6.31 -5.15
C LEU A 27 5.72 -6.95 -6.06
N ARG A 28 5.77 -8.28 -6.16
CA ARG A 28 4.92 -9.08 -7.02
C ARG A 28 3.85 -9.82 -6.20
N PRO A 29 2.60 -9.91 -6.68
CA PRO A 29 1.63 -10.87 -6.15
C PRO A 29 2.16 -12.29 -6.30
N GLU A 30 2.17 -13.05 -5.20
CA GLU A 30 2.72 -14.40 -5.13
C GLU A 30 1.84 -15.32 -4.29
N GLY A 31 1.90 -16.62 -4.58
CA GLY A 31 1.16 -17.63 -3.82
C GLY A 31 -0.37 -17.51 -3.96
N ASN A 32 -1.07 -17.92 -2.89
CA ASN A 32 -2.54 -17.97 -2.84
C ASN A 32 -3.13 -17.06 -1.74
N GLY A 33 -2.37 -16.04 -1.33
CA GLY A 33 -2.77 -15.08 -0.29
C GLY A 33 -3.96 -14.19 -0.68
N TRP A 34 -4.37 -13.36 0.27
CA TRP A 34 -5.48 -12.39 0.09
C TRP A 34 -5.17 -11.33 -0.97
N ASP A 35 -3.89 -11.14 -1.29
CA ASP A 35 -3.30 -10.16 -2.20
C ASP A 35 -2.67 -10.82 -3.45
N LYS A 36 -3.05 -12.07 -3.76
CA LYS A 36 -2.48 -12.87 -4.85
C LYS A 36 -2.69 -12.29 -6.26
N TYR A 37 -3.55 -11.29 -6.41
CA TYR A 37 -3.82 -10.65 -7.70
C TYR A 37 -3.23 -9.24 -7.81
N CYS A 38 -3.21 -8.48 -6.71
CA CYS A 38 -2.69 -7.12 -6.67
C CYS A 38 -1.75 -6.91 -5.48
N ARG A 39 -0.60 -6.27 -5.74
CA ARG A 39 0.29 -5.67 -4.75
C ARG A 39 0.82 -4.36 -5.31
N ARG A 40 0.04 -3.30 -5.14
CA ARG A 40 0.37 -1.96 -5.65
C ARG A 40 0.79 -1.05 -4.50
N ILE A 41 2.08 -0.78 -4.35
CA ILE A 41 2.57 0.22 -3.39
C ILE A 41 2.01 1.59 -3.82
N ASN A 42 1.29 2.25 -2.91
CA ASN A 42 0.78 3.60 -3.12
C ASN A 42 1.65 4.64 -2.40
N SER A 43 2.25 4.25 -1.29
CA SER A 43 3.00 5.15 -0.42
C SER A 43 4.18 4.44 0.21
N VAL A 44 5.28 5.18 0.33
CA VAL A 44 6.47 4.77 1.07
C VAL A 44 6.75 5.79 2.16
N LEU A 45 6.81 5.33 3.40
CA LEU A 45 7.13 6.11 4.59
C LEU A 45 8.53 5.73 5.09
N PRO A 46 9.53 6.61 4.95
CA PRO A 46 10.80 6.45 5.65
C PRO A 46 10.62 6.65 7.16
N LEU A 47 10.99 5.64 7.95
CA LEU A 47 10.87 5.65 9.41
C LEU A 47 11.96 4.77 10.04
N ASP A 48 12.65 5.29 11.05
CA ASP A 48 13.68 4.57 11.83
C ASP A 48 14.75 3.86 10.98
N GLY A 49 15.18 4.53 9.90
CA GLY A 49 16.22 4.01 8.99
C GLY A 49 15.73 2.94 8.00
N LYS A 50 14.44 2.66 7.96
CA LYS A 50 13.79 1.73 7.03
C LYS A 50 12.75 2.44 6.17
N TYR A 51 12.28 1.75 5.14
CA TYR A 51 11.17 2.17 4.29
C TYR A 51 9.98 1.25 4.53
N PHE A 52 8.83 1.82 4.87
CA PHE A 52 7.59 1.09 5.01
C PHE A 52 6.66 1.42 3.85
N ALA A 53 6.20 0.41 3.14
CA ALA A 53 5.27 0.57 2.03
C ALA A 53 3.86 0.18 2.45
N PHE A 54 2.91 1.09 2.22
CA PHE A 54 1.49 0.77 2.19
C PHE A 54 1.12 0.38 0.77
N TYR A 55 0.55 -0.81 0.60
CA TYR A 55 0.15 -1.31 -0.71
C TYR A 55 -1.31 -1.72 -0.74
N ASP A 56 -1.98 -1.50 -1.87
CA ASP A 56 -3.29 -2.06 -2.14
C ASP A 56 -3.13 -3.52 -2.56
N GLY A 57 -3.82 -4.39 -1.83
CA GLY A 57 -3.89 -5.83 -2.09
C GLY A 57 -5.30 -6.27 -2.47
N SER A 58 -5.38 -7.28 -3.34
CA SER A 58 -6.64 -7.95 -3.65
C SER A 58 -6.47 -9.37 -4.16
N SER A 59 -7.54 -10.16 -4.03
CA SER A 59 -7.51 -11.60 -4.31
C SER A 59 -7.81 -11.92 -5.78
N GLY A 60 -8.44 -10.97 -6.50
CA GLY A 60 -8.82 -11.11 -7.89
C GLY A 60 -9.40 -9.82 -8.48
N HIS A 61 -9.62 -9.83 -9.80
CA HIS A 61 -10.11 -8.65 -10.54
C HIS A 61 -11.50 -8.15 -10.13
N HIS A 62 -12.31 -8.97 -9.44
CA HIS A 62 -13.61 -8.54 -8.92
C HIS A 62 -13.48 -7.55 -7.75
N GLU A 63 -12.30 -7.47 -7.13
CA GLU A 63 -11.96 -6.56 -6.04
C GLU A 63 -11.22 -5.29 -6.51
N ASN A 64 -11.10 -4.99 -7.82
CA ASN A 64 -10.37 -3.78 -8.31
C ASN A 64 -10.91 -2.42 -7.80
N TYR A 65 -12.06 -2.42 -7.13
CA TYR A 65 -12.64 -1.22 -6.52
C TYR A 65 -12.77 -1.34 -5.01
N GLU A 66 -12.32 -2.47 -4.47
CA GLU A 66 -12.53 -2.88 -3.09
C GLU A 66 -11.24 -3.48 -2.51
N GLU A 67 -10.09 -2.99 -2.97
CA GLU A 67 -8.78 -3.39 -2.44
C GLU A 67 -8.64 -3.02 -0.97
N ARG A 68 -7.78 -3.75 -0.27
CA ARG A 68 -7.49 -3.56 1.15
C ARG A 68 -6.01 -3.29 1.34
N THR A 69 -5.66 -2.61 2.42
CA THR A 69 -4.27 -2.16 2.60
C THR A 69 -3.44 -3.22 3.30
N GLY A 70 -2.31 -3.57 2.68
CA GLY A 70 -1.23 -4.31 3.32
C GLY A 70 -0.03 -3.41 3.62
N LEU A 71 0.91 -3.98 4.37
CA LEU A 71 2.15 -3.36 4.78
C LEU A 71 3.36 -4.21 4.39
N ALA A 72 4.41 -3.57 3.88
CA ALA A 72 5.70 -4.17 3.59
C ALA A 72 6.85 -3.29 4.11
N VAL A 73 8.03 -3.86 4.29
CA VAL A 73 9.24 -3.16 4.74
C VAL A 73 10.41 -3.44 3.79
N SER A 74 11.27 -2.45 3.62
CA SER A 74 12.49 -2.55 2.83
C SER A 74 13.61 -1.70 3.43
N ASP A 75 14.84 -2.14 3.23
CA ASP A 75 16.05 -1.38 3.55
C ASP A 75 16.57 -0.57 2.34
N ASP A 76 16.15 -0.90 1.11
CA ASP A 76 16.79 -0.42 -0.12
C ASP A 76 15.82 -0.04 -1.26
N LEU A 77 14.51 -0.06 -0.99
CA LEU A 77 13.40 0.16 -1.93
C LEU A 77 13.27 -0.88 -3.06
N ARG A 78 14.14 -1.89 -3.10
CA ARG A 78 14.21 -2.92 -4.14
C ARG A 78 13.72 -4.26 -3.64
N ASN A 79 14.11 -4.60 -2.42
CA ASN A 79 13.75 -5.86 -1.77
C ASN A 79 12.72 -5.58 -0.68
N TRP A 80 11.50 -6.08 -0.87
CA TRP A 80 10.38 -5.85 0.04
C TRP A 80 9.98 -7.13 0.76
N GLU A 81 9.88 -7.08 2.09
CA GLU A 81 9.30 -8.11 2.92
C GLU A 81 7.86 -7.72 3.29
N THR A 82 6.90 -8.61 3.06
CA THR A 82 5.50 -8.35 3.44
C THR A 82 5.30 -8.60 4.93
N LEU A 83 4.84 -7.60 5.66
CA LEU A 83 4.52 -7.68 7.10
C LEU A 83 3.09 -8.16 7.39
N THR A 84 2.31 -8.36 6.32
CA THR A 84 0.86 -8.64 6.35
C THR A 84 0.50 -9.89 5.51
N PRO A 85 1.20 -11.02 5.66
CA PRO A 85 0.98 -12.19 4.80
C PRO A 85 -0.41 -12.82 4.99
N ASP A 86 -0.97 -12.70 6.19
CA ASP A 86 -2.22 -13.39 6.58
C ASP A 86 -3.49 -12.55 6.35
N GLY A 87 -3.34 -11.26 6.05
CA GLY A 87 -4.47 -10.35 5.86
C GLY A 87 -4.06 -8.88 5.82
N PRO A 88 -4.95 -7.97 5.40
CA PRO A 88 -4.69 -6.53 5.39
C PRO A 88 -4.42 -5.99 6.81
N CYS A 89 -3.53 -5.00 6.93
CA CYS A 89 -3.24 -4.35 8.22
C CYS A 89 -4.36 -3.42 8.68
N VAL A 90 -5.14 -2.88 7.74
CA VAL A 90 -6.25 -1.99 8.05
C VAL A 90 -7.37 -2.15 7.02
N VAL A 91 -8.60 -2.08 7.51
CA VAL A 91 -9.83 -2.22 6.73
C VAL A 91 -10.85 -1.19 7.20
N SER A 92 -11.76 -0.83 6.31
CA SER A 92 -13.00 -0.17 6.75
C SER A 92 -13.81 -1.14 7.63
N PRO A 93 -14.48 -0.66 8.70
CA PRO A 93 -15.43 -1.48 9.44
C PRO A 93 -16.77 -1.67 8.68
N HIS A 94 -16.86 -1.21 7.44
CA HIS A 94 -18.09 -1.17 6.67
C HIS A 94 -17.98 -1.89 5.32
N ALA A 95 -19.13 -2.36 4.83
CA ALA A 95 -19.30 -2.93 3.50
C ALA A 95 -18.23 -3.99 3.16
N SER A 96 -17.48 -3.80 2.08
CA SER A 96 -16.39 -4.68 1.61
C SER A 96 -15.16 -4.71 2.51
N GLY A 97 -15.06 -3.78 3.46
CA GLY A 97 -13.85 -3.53 4.24
C GLY A 97 -12.77 -2.77 3.49
N SER A 98 -13.03 -2.25 2.28
CA SER A 98 -12.03 -1.54 1.50
C SER A 98 -11.55 -0.27 2.21
N LEU A 99 -10.22 -0.21 2.30
CA LEU A 99 -9.46 0.96 2.70
C LEU A 99 -8.17 0.89 1.89
N ARG A 100 -7.98 1.87 1.01
CA ARG A 100 -6.98 1.85 -0.07
C ARG A 100 -6.43 3.24 -0.33
N TYR A 101 -5.42 3.31 -1.19
CA TYR A 101 -4.73 4.57 -1.52
C TYR A 101 -4.22 5.31 -0.29
N ILE A 102 -3.71 4.57 0.70
CA ILE A 102 -2.97 5.20 1.80
C ILE A 102 -1.77 5.95 1.22
N ASP A 103 -1.74 7.26 1.44
CA ASP A 103 -0.56 8.11 1.38
C ASP A 103 -0.20 8.55 2.79
N ALA A 104 0.94 8.09 3.30
CA ALA A 104 1.38 8.32 4.66
C ALA A 104 2.76 8.98 4.65
N GLN A 105 2.83 10.21 5.16
CA GLN A 105 4.03 11.03 5.15
C GLN A 105 4.32 11.58 6.54
N ARG A 106 5.60 11.61 6.91
CA ARG A 106 6.04 12.33 8.12
C ARG A 106 6.04 13.83 7.85
N VAL A 107 5.37 14.59 8.71
CA VAL A 107 5.29 16.05 8.67
C VAL A 107 5.60 16.57 10.08
N GLY A 108 6.86 16.95 10.30
CA GLY A 108 7.33 17.39 11.62
C GLY A 108 7.30 16.28 12.67
N ASP A 109 6.54 16.50 13.73
CA ASP A 109 6.28 15.59 14.84
C ASP A 109 5.04 14.70 14.62
N GLU A 110 4.42 14.75 13.44
CA GLU A 110 3.28 13.93 13.06
C GLU A 110 3.59 13.02 11.85
N ILE A 111 2.83 11.94 11.74
CA ILE A 111 2.60 11.19 10.51
C ILE A 111 1.17 11.48 10.08
N ILE A 112 1.03 12.03 8.88
CA ILE A 112 -0.26 12.32 8.26
C ILE A 112 -0.55 11.22 7.25
N SER A 113 -1.71 10.58 7.38
CA SER A 113 -2.19 9.59 6.42
C SER A 113 -3.47 10.09 5.76
N ILE A 114 -3.47 10.19 4.43
CA ILE A 114 -4.66 10.37 3.60
C ILE A 114 -5.00 9.01 2.99
N HIS A 115 -6.27 8.63 3.00
CA HIS A 115 -6.72 7.35 2.46
C HIS A 115 -8.17 7.39 2.02
N GLU A 116 -8.56 6.48 1.15
CA GLU A 116 -9.94 6.23 0.78
C GLU A 116 -10.48 5.06 1.60
N LEU A 117 -11.70 5.16 2.13
CA LEU A 117 -12.41 4.03 2.74
C LEU A 117 -13.85 3.90 2.26
N THR A 118 -14.37 2.69 2.29
CA THR A 118 -15.78 2.41 2.03
C THR A 118 -16.64 2.70 3.24
N ARG A 119 -17.82 3.26 3.02
CA ARG A 119 -18.80 3.62 4.05
C ARG A 119 -19.89 2.56 4.19
N ALA A 120 -20.70 2.68 5.24
CA ALA A 120 -21.88 1.81 5.45
C ALA A 120 -22.86 1.78 4.27
N CYS A 121 -22.97 2.86 3.50
CA CYS A 121 -23.82 2.92 2.31
C CYS A 121 -23.15 2.37 1.03
N GLY A 122 -21.93 1.84 1.11
CA GLY A 122 -21.16 1.32 -0.03
C GLY A 122 -20.44 2.39 -0.85
N ALA A 123 -20.64 3.69 -0.56
CA ALA A 123 -19.85 4.76 -1.19
C ALA A 123 -18.43 4.82 -0.61
N HIS A 124 -17.49 5.35 -1.38
CA HIS A 124 -16.11 5.60 -0.94
C HIS A 124 -15.91 7.08 -0.63
N GLU A 125 -15.08 7.39 0.36
CA GLU A 125 -14.71 8.77 0.67
C GLU A 125 -13.27 8.88 1.15
N MET A 126 -12.68 10.06 0.95
CA MET A 126 -11.34 10.37 1.42
C MET A 126 -11.36 10.82 2.88
N ARG A 127 -10.42 10.32 3.67
CA ARG A 127 -10.20 10.70 5.07
C ARG A 127 -8.74 11.07 5.31
N LEU A 128 -8.52 11.78 6.41
CA LEU A 128 -7.22 12.12 6.92
C LEU A 128 -7.12 11.64 8.37
N SER A 129 -6.04 10.94 8.69
CA SER A 129 -5.65 10.55 10.04
C SER A 129 -4.30 11.17 10.39
N ARG A 130 -4.08 11.46 11.66
CA ARG A 130 -2.81 11.97 12.20
C ARG A 130 -2.35 11.09 13.33
N PHE A 131 -1.06 10.81 13.37
CA PHE A 131 -0.42 10.03 14.40
C PHE A 131 0.80 10.80 14.91
N PRO A 132 1.14 10.76 16.20
CA PRO A 132 2.44 11.24 16.67
C PRO A 132 3.56 10.47 15.97
N ALA A 133 4.60 11.16 15.52
CA ALA A 133 5.78 10.52 14.94
C ALA A 133 6.68 9.92 16.03
N GLU A 134 6.72 10.54 17.21
CA GLU A 134 7.40 9.97 18.37
C GLU A 134 6.63 8.73 18.86
N GLY A 135 7.33 7.60 18.94
CA GLY A 135 6.74 6.34 19.38
C GLY A 135 5.75 5.73 18.38
N PHE A 136 5.65 6.24 17.15
CA PHE A 136 4.87 5.60 16.11
C PHE A 136 5.40 4.20 15.84
N SER A 137 4.49 3.24 15.79
CA SER A 137 4.80 1.87 15.42
C SER A 137 3.75 1.39 14.44
N LEU A 138 4.19 0.55 13.50
CA LEU A 138 3.34 -0.14 12.54
C LEU A 138 2.97 -1.56 12.99
N ALA A 139 3.32 -1.91 14.24
CA ALA A 139 2.99 -3.17 14.91
C ALA A 139 1.57 -3.18 15.47
#